data_AF-A0A6C0KFJ8-F1
#
_entry.id   AF-A0A6C0KFJ8-F1
#
_cell.length_a   1.000
_cell.length_b   1.000
_cell.length_c   1.000
_cell.angle_alpha   90.00
_cell.angle_beta   90.00
_cell.angle_gamma   90.00
#
_symmetry.space_group_name_H-M   'P 1'
#
loop_
_entity.id
_entity.type
_entity.pdbx_description
1 polymer ?
#
loop_
_entity_poly.entity_id
_entity_poly.type
_entity_poly.pdbx_seq_one_letter_code
_entity_poly.pdbx_strand_id
1 'polypeptide(L)'
;MEKIFIISTIITFLFCLVKFIEMKYLDKEFKPLKFLVRDAVMVFVCSITASFFVFNMDGSITDFFNVLTDTKTLNTATTQIFTDEPGF
;
A
#
# COMPACT_ATOMS: atom_id res chain seq x y z
N MET A 1 -10.47 2.79 -4.20
CA MET A 1 -10.64 1.38 -3.76
C MET A 1 -10.24 0.37 -4.84
N GLU A 2 -10.64 0.55 -6.12
CA GLU A 2 -10.25 -0.38 -7.21
C GLU A 2 -8.74 -0.64 -7.30
N LYS A 3 -7.93 0.43 -7.25
CA LYS A 3 -6.45 0.32 -7.26
C LYS A 3 -5.89 -0.55 -6.13
N ILE A 4 -6.50 -0.50 -4.93
CA ILE A 4 -6.09 -1.30 -3.76
C ILE A 4 -6.32 -2.79 -4.01
N PHE A 5 -7.44 -3.15 -4.62
CA PHE A 5 -7.76 -4.53 -4.97
C PHE A 5 -6.83 -5.07 -6.05
N ILE A 6 -6.52 -4.27 -7.08
CA ILE A 6 -5.59 -4.66 -8.16
C ILE A 6 -4.20 -4.93 -7.57
N ILE A 7 -3.67 -4.01 -6.77
CA ILE A 7 -2.35 -4.14 -6.14
C ILE A 7 -2.31 -5.37 -5.22
N SER A 8 -3.33 -5.55 -4.38
CA SER A 8 -3.41 -6.71 -3.47
C SER A 8 -3.45 -8.04 -4.22
N THR A 9 -4.16 -8.10 -5.34
CA THR A 9 -4.24 -9.31 -6.18
C THR A 9 -2.91 -9.63 -6.87
N ILE A 10 -2.17 -8.60 -7.31
CA ILE A 10 -0.85 -8.78 -7.90
C ILE A 10 0.14 -9.30 -6.86
N ILE A 11 0.13 -8.74 -5.65
CA ILE A 11 1.01 -9.14 -4.55
C ILE A 11 0.78 -10.61 -4.17
N THR A 12 -0.48 -11.02 -4.02
CA THR A 12 -0.80 -12.41 -3.68
C THR A 12 -0.45 -13.38 -4.80
N PHE A 13 -0.65 -12.98 -6.06
CA PHE A 13 -0.25 -13.79 -7.20
C PHE A 13 1.28 -14.00 -7.24
N LEU A 14 2.06 -12.93 -7.04
CA LEU A 14 3.52 -13.00 -6.91
C LEU A 14 3.95 -13.90 -5.74
N PHE A 15 3.31 -13.78 -4.58
CA PHE A 15 3.58 -14.64 -3.42
C PHE A 15 3.34 -16.11 -3.75
N CYS A 16 2.23 -16.43 -4.41
CA CYS A 16 1.94 -17.79 -4.87
C CYS A 16 3.00 -18.31 -5.83
N LEU A 17 3.46 -17.49 -6.80
CA LEU A 17 4.53 -17.89 -7.73
C LEU A 17 5.83 -18.19 -7.00
N VAL A 18 6.26 -17.31 -6.10
CA VAL A 18 7.49 -17.51 -5.31
C VAL A 18 7.38 -18.77 -4.46
N LYS A 19 6.24 -19.00 -3.80
CA LYS A 19 6.01 -20.23 -3.03
C LYS A 19 5.99 -21.48 -3.89
N PHE A 20 5.48 -21.40 -5.11
CA PHE A 20 5.51 -22.51 -6.06
C PHE A 20 6.94 -22.85 -6.50
N ILE A 21 7.76 -21.82 -6.74
CA ILE A 21 9.20 -21.99 -7.04
C ILE A 21 9.93 -22.59 -5.83
N GLU A 22 9.65 -22.12 -4.62
CA GLU A 22 10.23 -22.65 -3.38
C GLU A 22 9.92 -24.15 -3.22
N MET A 23 8.66 -24.55 -3.39
CA MET A 23 8.25 -25.96 -3.33
C MET A 23 8.93 -26.80 -4.42
N LYS A 24 9.12 -26.24 -5.62
CA LYS A 24 9.71 -26.96 -6.76
C LYS A 24 11.23 -27.14 -6.63
N TYR A 25 11.96 -26.16 -6.12
CA TYR A 25 13.43 -26.14 -6.15
C TYR A 25 14.10 -26.38 -4.79
N LEU A 26 13.51 -25.92 -3.69
CA LEU A 26 14.13 -26.01 -2.35
C LEU A 26 13.66 -27.24 -1.58
N ASP A 27 12.34 -27.41 -1.44
CA ASP A 27 11.81 -28.47 -0.58
C ASP A 27 11.83 -29.86 -1.27
N LYS A 28 11.76 -29.93 -2.61
CA LYS A 28 11.64 -31.17 -3.42
C LYS A 28 10.50 -32.12 -3.04
N GLU A 29 9.70 -31.76 -2.04
CA GLU A 29 8.50 -32.44 -1.60
C GLU A 29 7.30 -31.50 -1.76
N PHE A 30 6.19 -32.05 -2.26
CA PHE A 30 4.94 -31.31 -2.32
C PHE A 30 4.36 -31.17 -0.91
N LYS A 31 4.70 -30.07 -0.24
CA LYS A 31 3.98 -29.65 0.99
C LYS A 31 2.48 -29.57 0.69
N PRO A 32 1.62 -29.95 1.65
CA PRO A 32 0.19 -30.01 1.39
C PRO A 32 -0.34 -28.61 1.05
N LEU A 33 -1.06 -28.52 -0.07
CA LEU A 33 -1.57 -27.28 -0.67
C LEU A 33 -2.42 -26.44 0.30
N LYS A 34 -2.94 -27.07 1.36
CA LYS A 34 -3.69 -26.43 2.44
C LYS A 34 -2.88 -25.32 3.15
N PHE A 35 -1.58 -25.51 3.34
CA PHE A 35 -0.74 -24.47 3.95
C PHE A 35 -0.54 -23.28 3.01
N LEU A 36 -0.35 -23.54 1.71
CA LEU A 36 -0.18 -22.49 0.71
C LEU A 36 -1.43 -21.61 0.61
N VAL A 37 -2.62 -22.20 0.58
CA VAL A 37 -3.89 -21.44 0.52
C VAL A 37 -4.06 -20.59 1.78
N ARG A 38 -3.79 -21.15 2.96
CA ARG A 38 -3.87 -20.39 4.22
C ARG A 38 -2.93 -19.19 4.22
N ASP A 39 -1.69 -19.39 3.80
CA ASP A 39 -0.68 -18.35 3.79
C ASP A 39 -1.00 -17.28 2.72
N ALA A 40 -1.52 -17.68 1.55
CA ALA A 40 -1.97 -16.76 0.51
C ALA A 40 -3.14 -15.88 0.98
N VAL A 41 -4.09 -16.42 1.76
CA VAL A 41 -5.19 -15.65 2.36
C VAL A 41 -4.64 -14.65 3.37
N MET A 42 -3.68 -15.04 4.22
CA MET A 42 -3.04 -14.09 5.16
C MET A 42 -2.36 -12.94 4.41
N VAL A 43 -1.59 -13.25 3.37
CA VAL A 43 -0.90 -12.24 2.54
C VAL A 43 -1.90 -11.30 1.88
N PHE A 44 -3.03 -11.82 1.38
CA PHE A 44 -4.09 -10.99 0.78
C PHE A 44 -4.67 -9.98 1.77
N VAL A 45 -5.00 -10.44 2.98
CA VAL A 45 -5.56 -9.58 4.03
C VAL A 45 -4.53 -8.53 4.42
N CYS A 46 -3.29 -8.93 4.67
CA CYS A 46 -2.20 -8.00 4.98
C CYS A 46 -1.98 -6.96 3.87
N SER A 47 -2.01 -7.37 2.60
CA SER A 47 -1.79 -6.43 1.48
C SER A 47 -2.94 -5.43 1.34
N ILE A 48 -4.19 -5.86 1.56
CA ILE A 48 -5.34 -4.95 1.57
C ILE A 48 -5.21 -3.95 2.70
N THR A 49 -4.92 -4.42 3.91
CA THR A 49 -4.77 -3.53 5.08
C THR A 49 -3.64 -2.54 4.88
N ALA A 50 -2.46 -2.99 4.44
CA ALA A 50 -1.32 -2.11 4.17
C ALA A 50 -1.65 -1.06 3.09
N SER A 51 -2.25 -1.49 1.97
CA SER A 51 -2.64 -0.59 0.89
C SER A 51 -3.70 0.43 1.33
N PHE A 52 -4.62 0.03 2.22
CA PHE A 52 -5.61 0.92 2.81
C PHE A 52 -4.94 1.99 3.68
N PHE A 53 -3.99 1.61 4.54
CA PHE A 53 -3.24 2.58 5.36
C PHE A 53 -2.47 3.58 4.48
N VAL A 54 -1.74 3.10 3.47
CA VAL A 54 -0.98 3.96 2.56
C VAL A 54 -1.90 4.98 1.87
N PHE A 55 -3.03 4.54 1.31
CA PHE A 55 -4.00 5.45 0.65
C PHE A 55 -4.58 6.50 1.60
N ASN A 56 -4.78 6.18 2.88
CA ASN A 56 -5.24 7.16 3.87
C ASN A 56 -4.10 8.11 4.31
N MET A 57 -2.84 7.71 4.15
CA MET A 57 -1.67 8.46 4.58
C MET A 57 -0.96 9.23 3.45
N ASP A 58 -1.36 9.07 2.19
CA ASP A 58 -0.71 9.63 1.00
C ASP A 58 -0.43 11.15 1.10
N GLY A 59 -1.33 11.92 1.74
CA GLY A 59 -1.10 13.35 2.00
C GLY A 59 -0.09 13.62 3.12
N SER A 60 -0.23 12.93 4.25
CA SER A 60 0.59 13.17 5.45
C SER A 60 2.05 12.73 5.30
N ILE A 61 2.28 11.59 4.64
CA ILE A 61 3.64 11.08 4.39
C ILE A 61 4.38 12.02 3.44
N THR A 62 3.73 12.43 2.34
CA THR A 62 4.34 13.32 1.35
C THR A 62 4.66 14.68 1.97
N ASP A 63 3.76 15.23 2.78
CA ASP A 63 4.00 16.49 3.49
C ASP A 63 5.13 16.37 4.52
N PHE A 64 5.23 15.26 5.26
CA PHE A 64 6.34 15.00 6.17
C PHE A 64 7.69 14.90 5.44
N PHE A 65 7.76 14.17 4.33
CA PHE A 65 8.98 14.07 3.52
C PHE A 65 9.36 15.42 2.87
N ASN A 66 8.37 16.23 2.48
CA ASN A 66 8.60 17.59 1.95
C ASN A 66 9.18 18.53 3.02
N VAL A 67 8.73 18.43 4.28
CA VAL A 67 9.29 19.20 5.41
C VAL A 67 10.74 18.80 5.71
N LEU A 68 11.06 17.50 5.66
CA LEU A 68 12.42 17.01 5.92
C LEU A 68 13.41 17.32 4.79
N THR A 69 12.92 17.42 3.55
CA THR A 69 13.77 17.60 2.36
C THR A 69 13.88 19.06 1.94
N ASP A 70 13.30 20.01 2.69
CA ASP A 70 13.23 21.45 2.38
C ASP A 70 12.66 21.78 0.99
N THR A 71 12.00 20.82 0.32
CA THR A 71 11.30 21.02 -0.94
C THR A 71 9.95 21.65 -0.63
N LYS A 72 9.92 22.97 -0.39
CA LYS A 72 8.69 23.74 -0.10
C LYS A 72 7.74 23.80 -1.30
N THR A 73 7.09 22.70 -1.65
CA THR A 73 5.88 22.72 -2.47
C THR A 73 4.68 22.71 -1.53
N LEU A 74 4.33 23.88 -1.00
CA LEU A 74 3.12 24.05 -0.22
C LEU A 74 1.92 23.78 -1.13
N ASN A 75 1.08 22.81 -0.76
CA ASN A 75 -0.13 22.50 -1.48
C ASN A 75 -1.10 23.71 -1.36
N THR A 76 -1.18 24.54 -2.41
CA THR A 76 -1.96 25.79 -2.44
C THR A 76 -3.45 25.61 -2.12
N ALA A 77 -3.98 24.38 -2.15
CA ALA A 77 -5.37 24.08 -1.81
C ALA A 77 -5.68 24.14 -0.31
N THR A 78 -4.69 24.03 0.59
CA THR A 78 -4.91 24.00 2.05
C THR A 78 -4.60 25.32 2.75
N THR A 79 -3.89 26.24 2.08
CA THR A 79 -3.70 27.60 2.60
C THR A 79 -4.99 28.39 2.39
N GLN A 80 -5.84 28.41 3.42
CA GLN A 80 -6.99 29.32 3.46
C GLN A 80 -6.44 30.74 3.56
N ILE A 81 -6.45 31.47 2.44
CA ILE A 81 -6.15 32.89 2.45
C ILE A 81 -7.45 33.57 2.87
N PHE A 82 -7.47 34.08 4.10
CA PHE A 82 -8.56 34.92 4.60
C PHE A 82 -8.56 36.24 3.80
N THR A 83 -9.16 36.21 2.60
CA THR A 83 -9.39 37.41 1.78
C THR A 83 -10.78 37.98 2.01
N ASP A 84 -11.38 37.75 3.18
CA ASP A 84 -12.62 38.47 3.49
C ASP A 84 -12.31 39.96 3.47
N GLU A 85 -13.00 40.66 2.58
CA GLU A 85 -12.98 42.10 2.47
C GLU A 85 -13.41 42.67 3.83
N PRO A 86 -12.63 43.57 4.45
CA PRO A 86 -13.00 44.11 5.75
C PRO A 86 -14.33 44.84 5.58
N GLY A 87 -15.41 44.22 6.07
CA GLY A 87 -16.73 44.82 6.13
C GLY A 87 -16.66 46.03 7.07
N PHE A 88 -16.38 47.19 6.49
CA PHE A 88 -16.65 48.50 7.08
C PHE A 88 -18.12 48.87 6.86
#